data_AF-A0A1J5DN15-F1
#
_entry.id   AF-A0A1J5DN15-F1
#
_cell.length_a   1.000
_cell.length_b   1.000
_cell.length_c   1.000
_cell.angle_alpha   90.00
_cell.angle_beta   90.00
_cell.angle_gamma   90.00
#
_symmetry.space_group_name_H-M   'P 1'
#
loop_
_entity.id
_entity.type
_entity.pdbx_description
1 polymer ?
#
loop_
_entity_poly.entity_id
_entity_poly.type
_entity_poly.pdbx_seq_one_letter_code
_entity_poly.pdbx_strand_id
1 'polypeptide(L)'
;MTNQQIIERIDRSIAEEFEIDPEEMKPEKTLFQDLGLDSLDIVDLVIVLETAFKFKIREEEGIRNIRTLGDIHAFVLQKKNELESVPR
;
A
#
# COMPACT_ATOMS: atom_id res chain seq x y z
N MET A 1 -15.03 -3.05 -6.16
CA MET A 1 -13.99 -4.02 -5.72
C MET A 1 -14.21 -4.27 -4.25
N THR A 2 -14.11 -5.51 -3.77
CA THR A 2 -14.19 -5.78 -2.33
C THR A 2 -12.86 -5.47 -1.64
N ASN A 3 -12.87 -5.31 -0.32
CA ASN A 3 -11.67 -5.03 0.48
C ASN A 3 -10.56 -6.06 0.22
N GLN A 4 -10.94 -7.34 0.13
CA GLN A 4 -10.01 -8.43 -0.12
C GLN A 4 -9.33 -8.32 -1.49
N GLN A 5 -10.07 -7.95 -2.54
CA GLN A 5 -9.48 -7.75 -3.88
C GLN A 5 -8.52 -6.57 -3.95
N ILE A 6 -8.70 -5.57 -3.07
CA ILE A 6 -7.80 -4.42 -2.99
C ILE A 6 -6.51 -4.86 -2.30
N ILE A 7 -6.61 -5.58 -1.20
CA ILE A 7 -5.48 -6.16 -0.47
C ILE A 7 -4.65 -7.08 -1.38
N GLU A 8 -5.29 -8.05 -2.04
CA GLU A 8 -4.60 -8.97 -2.96
C GLU A 8 -3.88 -8.21 -4.09
N ARG A 9 -4.46 -7.12 -4.57
CA ARG A 9 -3.84 -6.29 -5.61
C ARG A 9 -2.68 -5.46 -5.07
N ILE A 10 -2.79 -4.94 -3.85
CA ILE A 10 -1.69 -4.25 -3.16
C ILE A 10 -0.54 -5.23 -2.98
N ASP A 11 -0.78 -6.36 -2.31
CA ASP A 11 0.25 -7.36 -2.00
C ASP A 11 0.95 -7.84 -3.26
N ARG A 12 0.18 -8.10 -4.32
CA ARG A 12 0.75 -8.48 -5.60
C ARG A 12 1.60 -7.37 -6.22
N SER A 13 1.13 -6.14 -6.25
CA SER A 13 1.91 -5.01 -6.80
C SER A 13 3.19 -4.77 -6.02
N ILE A 14 3.17 -4.90 -4.69
CA ILE A 14 4.35 -4.76 -3.85
C ILE A 14 5.30 -5.95 -4.06
N ALA A 15 4.77 -7.18 -4.10
CA ALA A 15 5.56 -8.39 -4.26
C ALA A 15 6.29 -8.41 -5.62
N GLU A 16 5.61 -7.96 -6.68
CA GLU A 16 6.20 -7.87 -8.03
C GLU A 16 7.23 -6.73 -8.13
N GLU A 17 7.00 -5.56 -7.51
CA GLU A 17 7.93 -4.42 -7.63
C GLU A 17 9.16 -4.56 -6.71
N PHE A 18 8.96 -5.05 -5.48
CA PHE A 18 10.02 -5.19 -4.48
C PHE A 18 10.63 -6.60 -4.42
N GLU A 19 10.22 -7.49 -5.33
CA GLU A 19 10.66 -8.90 -5.38
C GLU A 19 10.49 -9.63 -4.03
N ILE A 20 9.41 -9.30 -3.31
CA ILE A 20 9.09 -9.86 -2.00
C ILE A 20 8.27 -11.14 -2.17
N ASP A 21 8.63 -12.19 -1.42
CA ASP A 21 7.86 -13.42 -1.39
C ASP A 21 6.42 -13.19 -0.90
N PRO A 22 5.39 -13.73 -1.58
CA PRO A 22 4.00 -13.60 -1.15
C PRO A 22 3.73 -14.26 0.21
N GLU A 23 4.60 -15.17 0.66
CA GLU A 23 4.54 -15.76 1.99
C GLU A 23 4.92 -14.77 3.11
N GLU A 24 5.73 -13.76 2.78
CA GLU A 24 6.12 -12.67 3.68
C GLU A 24 5.12 -11.51 3.66
N MET A 25 4.18 -11.48 2.70
CA MET A 25 3.08 -10.51 2.63
C MET A 25 2.01 -10.78 3.68
N LYS A 26 2.36 -10.59 4.95
CA LYS A 26 1.42 -10.68 6.08
C LYS A 26 1.14 -9.29 6.64
N PRO A 27 -0.12 -8.99 7.01
CA PRO A 27 -0.49 -7.70 7.59
C PRO A 27 0.27 -7.37 8.89
N GLU A 28 0.73 -8.41 9.58
CA GLU A 28 1.50 -8.32 10.83
C GLU A 28 2.97 -7.95 10.62
N LYS A 29 3.47 -8.06 9.38
CA LYS A 29 4.88 -7.86 9.04
C LYS A 29 5.20 -6.38 8.92
N THR A 30 6.39 -6.02 9.41
CA THR A 30 6.90 -4.65 9.39
C THR A 30 7.62 -4.38 8.08
N LEU A 31 7.30 -3.26 7.42
CA LEU A 31 7.92 -2.87 6.15
C LEU A 31 9.44 -2.71 6.28
N PHE A 32 9.87 -2.02 7.33
CA PHE A 32 11.28 -1.76 7.58
C PHE A 32 12.06 -2.96 8.09
N GLN A 33 11.43 -3.77 8.95
CA GLN A 33 12.14 -4.77 9.75
C GLN A 33 12.02 -6.19 9.20
N ASP A 34 10.85 -6.54 8.66
CA ASP A 34 10.63 -7.85 8.03
C ASP A 34 10.86 -7.82 6.53
N LEU A 35 10.32 -6.79 5.85
CA LEU A 35 10.43 -6.67 4.41
C LEU A 35 11.71 -5.94 3.96
N GLY A 36 12.45 -5.35 4.90
CA GLY A 36 13.72 -4.68 4.62
C GLY A 36 13.58 -3.42 3.76
N LEU A 37 12.38 -2.81 3.71
CA LEU A 37 12.13 -1.60 2.95
C LEU A 37 12.70 -0.38 3.69
N ASP A 38 13.43 0.45 2.97
CA ASP A 38 13.95 1.72 3.46
C ASP A 38 12.96 2.87 3.22
N SER A 39 13.25 4.04 3.80
CA SER A 39 12.42 5.24 3.60
C SER A 39 12.28 5.66 2.13
N LEU A 40 13.19 5.24 1.25
CA LEU A 40 13.10 5.48 -0.20
C LEU A 40 12.13 4.50 -0.86
N ASP A 41 12.15 3.23 -0.48
CA ASP A 41 11.22 2.22 -0.98
C ASP A 41 9.76 2.58 -0.65
N ILE A 42 9.54 3.23 0.49
CA ILE A 42 8.23 3.77 0.83
C ILE A 42 7.75 4.80 -0.20
N VAL A 43 8.65 5.60 -0.79
CA VAL A 43 8.32 6.57 -1.85
C VAL A 43 7.94 5.85 -3.13
N ASP A 44 8.71 4.85 -3.54
CA ASP A 44 8.40 4.03 -4.72
C ASP A 44 7.07 3.29 -4.57
N LEU A 45 6.82 2.72 -3.39
CA LEU A 45 5.55 2.07 -3.04
C LEU A 45 4.35 3.00 -3.27
N VAL A 46 4.46 4.28 -2.87
CA VAL A 46 3.41 5.28 -3.11
C VAL A 46 3.11 5.37 -4.61
N ILE A 47 4.16 5.49 -5.42
CA ILE A 47 4.05 5.69 -6.87
C ILE A 47 3.42 4.46 -7.54
N VAL A 48 3.81 3.27 -7.11
CA VAL A 48 3.22 2.00 -7.56
C VAL A 48 1.73 1.97 -7.26
N LEU A 49 1.33 2.30 -6.04
CA LEU A 49 -0.07 2.30 -5.62
C LEU A 49 -0.89 3.38 -6.36
N GLU A 50 -0.35 4.60 -6.48
CA GLU A 50 -0.96 5.68 -7.25
C GLU A 50 -1.21 5.26 -8.69
N THR A 51 -0.24 4.59 -9.32
CA THR A 51 -0.33 4.12 -10.70
C THR A 51 -1.30 2.94 -10.83
N ALA A 52 -1.21 1.96 -9.94
CA ALA A 52 -2.00 0.74 -9.96
C ALA A 52 -3.50 1.00 -9.78
N PHE A 53 -3.86 2.00 -8.97
CA PHE A 53 -5.24 2.33 -8.64
C PHE A 53 -5.70 3.69 -9.20
N LYS A 54 -4.83 4.41 -9.91
CA LYS A 54 -5.08 5.72 -10.54
C LYS A 54 -5.59 6.77 -9.56
N PHE A 55 -5.03 6.81 -8.35
CA PHE A 55 -5.31 7.88 -7.38
C PHE A 55 -4.07 8.68 -7.03
N LYS A 56 -4.29 9.86 -6.43
CA LYS A 56 -3.19 10.68 -5.93
C LYS A 56 -3.13 10.63 -4.40
N ILE A 57 -2.00 10.21 -3.88
CA ILE A 57 -1.66 10.26 -2.47
C ILE A 57 -1.02 11.61 -2.21
N ARG A 58 -1.85 12.61 -1.87
CA ARG A 58 -1.37 13.95 -1.53
C ARG A 58 -0.82 14.06 -0.11
N GLU A 59 -1.08 13.06 0.73
CA GLU A 59 -0.71 13.06 2.15
C GLU A 59 0.55 12.23 2.36
N GLU A 60 1.71 12.90 2.29
CA GLU A 60 2.98 12.31 2.70
C GLU A 60 2.96 11.86 4.18
N GLU A 61 2.17 12.52 5.04
CA GLU A 61 2.09 12.19 6.48
C GLU A 61 1.44 10.83 6.75
N GLY A 62 0.39 10.47 6.00
CA GLY A 62 -0.28 9.18 6.17
C GLY A 62 0.68 8.03 5.92
N ILE A 63 1.53 8.17 4.89
CA ILE A 63 2.53 7.16 4.51
C ILE A 63 3.74 7.13 5.43
N ARG A 64 4.17 8.29 5.95
CA ARG A 64 5.23 8.35 6.97
C ARG A 64 4.86 7.64 8.27
N ASN A 65 3.56 7.50 8.55
CA ASN A 65 3.07 6.74 9.70
C ASN A 65 2.89 5.23 9.42
N ILE A 66 2.99 4.79 8.16
CA ILE A 66 2.88 3.37 7.82
C ILE A 66 4.13 2.65 8.33
N ARG A 67 3.93 1.61 9.14
CA ARG A 67 5.01 0.75 9.65
C ARG A 67 4.83 -0.69 9.21
N THR A 68 3.59 -1.14 9.06
CA THR A 68 3.25 -2.52 8.71
C THR A 68 2.52 -2.60 7.37
N LEU A 69 2.46 -3.81 6.81
CA LEU A 69 1.66 -4.08 5.61
C LEU A 69 0.18 -3.78 5.86
N GLY A 70 -0.32 -4.10 7.06
CA GLY A 70 -1.69 -3.81 7.47
C GLY A 70 -2.03 -2.32 7.46
N ASP A 71 -1.06 -1.46 7.79
CA ASP A 71 -1.23 -0.01 7.68
C ASP A 71 -1.41 0.43 6.23
N ILE A 72 -0.66 -0.17 5.28
CA ILE A 72 -0.84 0.09 3.83
C ILE A 72 -2.24 -0.32 3.39
N HIS A 73 -2.66 -1.53 3.78
CA HIS A 73 -3.99 -2.04 3.44
C HIS A 73 -5.07 -1.09 3.92
N ALA A 74 -5.02 -0.69 5.18
CA ALA A 74 -5.97 0.25 5.77
C ALA A 74 -5.95 1.60 5.06
N PHE A 75 -4.76 2.13 4.77
CA PHE A 75 -4.57 3.41 4.09
C PHE A 75 -5.20 3.42 2.70
N VAL A 76 -4.91 2.40 1.88
CA VAL A 76 -5.45 2.30 0.52
C VAL A 76 -6.97 2.05 0.54
N LEU A 77 -7.46 1.24 1.48
CA LEU A 77 -8.90 1.01 1.66
C LEU A 77 -9.62 2.31 2.01
N GLN A 78 -9.07 3.10 2.94
CA GLN A 78 -9.63 4.40 3.30
C GLN A 78 -9.62 5.35 2.10
N LYS A 79 -8.48 5.48 1.41
CA LYS A 79 -8.36 6.36 0.24
C LYS A 79 -9.33 5.99 -0.88
N LYS A 80 -9.50 4.69 -1.15
CA LYS A 80 -10.47 4.23 -2.13
C LYS A 80 -11.90 4.63 -1.75
N ASN A 81 -12.28 4.43 -0.49
CA ASN A 81 -13.60 4.84 0.01
C ASN A 81 -13.83 6.36 -0.10
N GLU A 82 -12.80 7.16 0.19
CA GLU A 82 -12.84 8.62 -0.01
C GLU A 82 -13.07 8.98 -1.48
N LEU A 83 -12.33 8.37 -2.41
CA LEU A 83 -12.44 8.64 -3.84
C LEU A 83 -13.78 8.17 -4.44
N GLU A 84 -14.32 7.04 -3.97
CA GLU A 84 -15.64 6.56 -4.37
C GLU A 84 -16.76 7.43 -3.79
N SER A 85 -16.51 8.15 -2.69
CA SER A 85 -17.48 9.06 -2.06
C SER A 85 -17.48 10.49 -2.62
N VAL A 86 -16.50 10.88 -3.46
CA VAL A 86 -16.50 12.19 -4.12
C VAL A 86 -17.33 12.09 -5.41
N PRO A 87 -18.52 12.73 -5.50
CA PRO A 87 -19.25 12.81 -6.75
C PRO A 87 -18.42 13.57 -7.79
N ARG A 88 -18.18 12.95 -8.95
CA ARG A 88 -17.55 13.57 -10.13
C ARG A 88 -18.33 14.77 -10.63
#